data_AF-A0A958JDB2-F1
#
_entry.id   AF-A0A958JDB2-F1
#
_cell.length_a   1.000
_cell.length_b   1.000
_cell.length_c   1.000
_cell.angle_alpha   90.00
_cell.angle_beta   90.00
_cell.angle_gamma   90.00
#
_symmetry.space_group_name_H-M   'P 1'
#
loop_
_entity.id
_entity.type
_entity.pdbx_description
1 polymer ?
#
loop_
_entity_poly.entity_id
_entity_poly.type
_entity_poly.pdbx_seq_one_letter_code
_entity_poly.pdbx_strand_id
1 'polypeptide(L)'
;MSRRSLIVLIFAVLLFSLPTLSAYSQSRGRLPDGAAYRTDREGNQLVDYVAELELKNEALERRIHGLEAEVEGLRSGSSTPSPRLFERGGLHERNLQAEAPEQVQYTQKDCPLPNCGELECDTYISEVRQRSESVIQDQQRKILALQAETDSCRSEVHQAKSEQVGATSLPKIEPVRQLEVSQRVKTAVRPVPAIERKFEGYRKGDPRASLNSQGLMKQAQGGFLLKERETLRNTFRNIIQLREKRDSLFKNFQSDALKISQSKIVASDGKTPEQLLKEVDGITTVNQYRARERVAKALLMRVKSDIALIQRLKK
;
A
#
# COMPACT_ATOMS: atom_id res chain seq x y z
N MET A 1 1.68 -27.21 55.16
CA MET A 1 1.95 -26.84 53.75
C MET A 1 3.24 -26.03 53.68
N SER A 2 4.14 -26.36 52.76
CA SER A 2 5.39 -25.64 52.54
C SER A 2 5.11 -24.25 51.94
N ARG A 3 5.88 -23.22 52.32
CA ARG A 3 5.80 -21.87 51.73
C ARG A 3 5.91 -21.90 50.19
N ARG A 4 6.60 -22.91 49.65
CA ARG A 4 6.72 -23.13 48.19
C ARG A 4 5.39 -23.56 47.56
N SER A 5 4.60 -24.37 48.26
CA SER A 5 3.28 -24.82 47.78
C SER A 5 2.27 -23.67 47.74
N LEU A 6 2.35 -22.74 48.70
CA LEU A 6 1.46 -21.57 48.73
C LEU A 6 1.73 -20.60 47.56
N ILE A 7 3.00 -20.35 47.23
CA ILE A 7 3.38 -19.47 46.12
C ILE A 7 2.92 -20.04 44.77
N VAL A 8 3.08 -21.34 44.55
CA VAL A 8 2.62 -22.00 43.31
C VAL A 8 1.11 -21.90 43.15
N LEU A 9 0.36 -22.04 44.25
CA LEU A 9 -1.10 -21.99 44.23
C LEU A 9 -1.61 -20.58 43.95
N ILE A 10 -0.99 -19.55 44.55
CA ILE A 10 -1.30 -18.14 44.24
C ILE A 10 -0.99 -17.81 42.78
N PHE A 11 0.14 -18.29 42.24
CA PHE A 11 0.52 -18.04 40.85
C PHE A 11 -0.42 -18.74 39.86
N ALA A 12 -0.88 -19.96 40.18
CA ALA A 12 -1.86 -20.68 39.37
C ALA A 12 -3.23 -19.98 39.36
N VAL A 13 -3.68 -19.46 40.51
CA VAL A 13 -4.93 -18.68 40.58
C VAL A 13 -4.83 -17.36 39.83
N LEU A 14 -3.70 -16.66 39.90
CA LEU A 14 -3.46 -15.42 39.15
C LEU A 14 -3.41 -15.66 37.64
N LEU A 15 -2.83 -16.77 37.18
CA LEU A 15 -2.79 -17.12 35.76
C LEU A 15 -4.18 -17.48 35.19
N PHE A 16 -5.05 -18.07 36.00
CA PHE A 16 -6.42 -18.45 35.59
C PHE A 16 -7.46 -17.35 35.76
N SER A 17 -7.16 -16.29 36.51
CA SER A 17 -8.05 -15.14 36.70
C SER A 17 -7.75 -13.97 35.76
N LEU A 18 -6.76 -14.09 34.87
CA LEU A 18 -6.62 -13.18 33.74
C LEU A 18 -7.80 -13.44 32.78
N PRO A 19 -8.72 -12.47 32.61
CA PRO A 19 -9.81 -12.63 31.66
C PRO A 19 -9.18 -12.92 30.30
N THR A 20 -9.57 -14.03 29.69
CA THR A 20 -9.23 -14.30 28.31
C THR A 20 -9.76 -13.11 27.52
N LEU A 21 -8.85 -12.25 27.06
CA LEU A 21 -9.07 -11.31 25.96
C LEU A 21 -9.42 -12.16 24.75
N SER A 22 -10.64 -12.70 24.73
CA SER A 22 -11.26 -13.20 23.53
C SER A 22 -11.15 -12.03 22.56
N ALA A 23 -10.54 -12.29 21.41
CA ALA A 23 -10.52 -11.35 20.32
C ALA A 23 -11.99 -11.09 19.99
N TYR A 24 -12.54 -10.03 20.59
CA TYR A 24 -13.91 -9.60 20.39
C TYR A 24 -14.04 -9.41 18.90
N SER A 25 -14.77 -10.31 18.25
CA SER A 25 -15.01 -10.23 16.81
C SER A 25 -15.85 -8.98 16.60
N GLN A 26 -15.19 -7.85 16.39
CA GLN A 26 -15.86 -6.62 16.02
C GLN A 26 -16.73 -6.94 14.82
N SER A 27 -18.04 -6.90 15.02
CA SER A 27 -19.00 -7.10 13.95
C SER A 27 -18.74 -6.02 12.92
N ARG A 28 -18.28 -6.44 11.74
CA ARG A 28 -18.12 -5.59 10.57
C ARG A 28 -19.39 -5.73 9.75
N GLY A 29 -19.90 -4.61 9.26
CA GLY A 29 -21.10 -4.58 8.44
C GLY A 29 -21.07 -3.43 7.44
N ARG A 30 -22.18 -3.29 6.70
CA ARG A 30 -22.45 -2.13 5.86
C ARG A 30 -23.70 -1.42 6.34
N LEU A 31 -23.63 -0.10 6.41
CA LEU A 31 -24.77 0.77 6.62
C LEU A 31 -25.66 0.75 5.35
N PRO A 32 -26.93 1.20 5.44
CA PRO A 32 -27.86 1.22 4.29
C PRO A 32 -27.39 2.07 3.11
N ASP A 33 -26.53 3.05 3.36
CA ASP A 33 -25.86 3.89 2.36
C ASP A 33 -24.63 3.23 1.71
N GLY A 34 -24.26 2.03 2.17
CA GLY A 34 -23.13 1.24 1.68
C GLY A 34 -21.81 1.48 2.42
N ALA A 35 -21.77 2.40 3.39
CA ALA A 35 -20.56 2.71 4.16
C ALA A 35 -20.17 1.53 5.07
N ALA A 36 -18.87 1.22 5.13
CA ALA A 36 -18.36 0.19 6.02
C ALA A 36 -18.33 0.72 7.46
N TYR A 37 -18.86 -0.06 8.41
CA TYR A 37 -18.82 0.29 9.82
C TYR A 37 -18.26 -0.84 10.68
N ARG A 38 -17.77 -0.45 11.85
CA ARG A 38 -17.46 -1.36 12.96
C ARG A 38 -18.25 -0.96 14.17
N THR A 39 -18.77 -1.97 14.87
CA THR A 39 -19.43 -1.73 16.15
C THR A 39 -18.36 -1.63 17.24
N ASP A 40 -18.41 -0.56 18.03
CA ASP A 40 -17.59 -0.42 19.23
C ASP A 40 -18.10 -1.31 20.37
N ARG A 41 -17.46 -1.22 21.55
CA ARG A 41 -17.84 -2.00 22.73
C ARG A 41 -19.20 -1.60 23.32
N GLU A 42 -19.69 -0.42 22.98
CA GLU A 42 -20.94 0.15 23.47
C GLU A 42 -22.10 -0.13 22.52
N GLY A 43 -21.82 -0.76 21.36
CA GLY A 43 -22.83 -1.04 20.35
C GLY A 43 -22.99 0.05 19.30
N ASN A 44 -22.19 1.13 19.37
CA ASN A 44 -22.27 2.22 18.40
C ASN A 44 -21.60 1.82 17.09
N GLN A 45 -22.26 2.12 15.98
CA GLN A 45 -21.72 1.90 14.64
C GLN A 45 -20.81 3.07 14.28
N LEU A 46 -19.50 2.83 14.32
CA LEU A 46 -18.51 3.79 13.90
C LEU A 46 -18.21 3.55 12.42
N VAL A 47 -18.43 4.58 11.59
CA VAL A 47 -18.00 4.58 10.19
C VAL A 47 -16.48 4.43 10.18
N ASP A 48 -16.01 3.28 9.73
CA ASP A 48 -14.59 2.97 9.73
C ASP A 48 -14.01 3.37 8.38
N TYR A 49 -13.56 4.62 8.30
CA TYR A 49 -12.88 5.15 7.11
C TYR A 49 -11.67 4.29 6.71
N VAL A 50 -11.03 3.59 7.65
CA VAL A 50 -9.94 2.66 7.32
C VAL A 50 -10.51 1.44 6.58
N ALA A 51 -11.63 0.88 7.04
CA ALA A 51 -12.30 -0.23 6.35
C ALA A 51 -12.83 0.19 4.96
N GLU A 52 -13.34 1.43 4.83
CA GLU A 52 -13.76 1.97 3.53
C GLU A 52 -12.57 2.13 2.57
N LEU A 53 -11.43 2.62 3.07
CA LEU A 53 -10.20 2.74 2.29
C LEU A 53 -9.64 1.37 1.92
N GLU A 54 -9.69 0.38 2.81
CA GLU A 54 -9.30 -1.02 2.53
C GLU A 54 -10.13 -1.59 1.37
N LEU A 55 -11.47 -1.41 1.41
CA LEU A 55 -12.36 -1.86 0.34
C LEU A 55 -12.12 -1.13 -0.99
N LYS A 56 -11.91 0.19 -0.94
CA LYS A 56 -11.55 0.98 -2.13
C LYS A 56 -10.22 0.53 -2.72
N ASN A 57 -9.26 0.18 -1.88
CA ASN A 57 -7.96 -0.33 -2.30
C ASN A 57 -8.10 -1.71 -2.98
N GLU A 58 -8.85 -2.64 -2.40
CA GLU A 58 -9.14 -3.94 -3.02
C GLU A 58 -9.86 -3.82 -4.38
N ALA A 59 -10.77 -2.85 -4.51
CA ALA A 59 -11.44 -2.57 -5.79
C ALA A 59 -10.46 -2.02 -6.84
N LEU A 60 -9.56 -1.12 -6.44
CA LEU A 60 -8.51 -0.59 -7.30
C LEU A 60 -7.51 -1.68 -7.72
N GLU A 61 -7.10 -2.56 -6.81
CA GLU A 61 -6.21 -3.69 -7.11
C GLU A 61 -6.83 -4.64 -8.15
N ARG A 62 -8.12 -4.96 -8.02
CA ARG A 62 -8.84 -5.76 -9.02
C ARG A 62 -8.88 -5.07 -10.38
N ARG A 63 -9.11 -3.75 -10.41
CA ARG A 63 -9.12 -2.96 -11.66
C ARG A 63 -7.74 -2.89 -12.31
N ILE A 64 -6.68 -2.71 -11.51
CA ILE A 64 -5.29 -2.73 -11.99
C ILE A 64 -4.99 -4.08 -12.62
N HIS A 65 -5.33 -5.19 -11.96
CA HIS A 65 -5.11 -6.52 -12.53
C HIS A 65 -5.88 -6.75 -13.85
N GLY A 66 -7.11 -6.24 -13.95
CA GLY A 66 -7.88 -6.28 -15.21
C GLY A 66 -7.17 -5.52 -16.34
N LEU A 67 -6.72 -4.29 -16.06
CA LEU A 67 -5.99 -3.47 -17.03
C LEU A 67 -4.62 -4.05 -17.39
N GLU A 68 -3.90 -4.63 -16.43
CA GLU A 68 -2.64 -5.33 -16.68
C GLU A 68 -2.84 -6.52 -17.63
N ALA A 69 -3.92 -7.29 -17.44
CA ALA A 69 -4.27 -8.40 -18.31
C ALA A 69 -4.65 -7.93 -19.73
N GLU A 70 -5.39 -6.83 -19.84
CA GLU A 70 -5.76 -6.22 -21.12
C GLU A 70 -4.52 -5.73 -21.88
N VAL A 71 -3.60 -5.04 -21.20
CA VAL A 71 -2.32 -4.58 -21.78
C VAL A 71 -1.47 -5.76 -22.25
N GLU A 72 -1.44 -6.86 -21.50
CA GLU A 72 -0.73 -8.08 -21.90
C GLU A 72 -1.38 -8.76 -23.12
N GLY A 73 -2.71 -8.77 -23.19
CA GLY A 73 -3.47 -9.21 -24.37
C GLY A 73 -3.14 -8.39 -25.62
N LEU A 74 -3.10 -7.06 -25.49
CA LEU A 74 -2.71 -6.16 -26.56
C LEU A 74 -1.25 -6.35 -27.00
N ARG A 75 -0.32 -6.56 -26.05
CA ARG A 75 1.11 -6.78 -26.34
C ARG A 75 1.39 -8.11 -27.04
N SER A 76 0.61 -9.14 -26.72
CA SER A 76 0.73 -10.46 -27.34
C SER A 76 0.09 -10.53 -28.74
N GLY A 77 -0.52 -9.44 -29.23
CA GLY A 77 -1.21 -9.41 -30.52
C GLY A 77 -2.46 -10.30 -30.57
N SER A 78 -2.91 -10.80 -29.41
CA SER A 78 -4.12 -11.60 -29.30
C SER A 78 -5.33 -10.66 -29.21
N SER A 79 -5.84 -10.25 -30.37
CA SER A 79 -7.10 -9.50 -30.50
C SER A 79 -8.34 -10.34 -30.21
N THR A 80 -8.26 -11.29 -29.27
CA THR A 80 -9.46 -11.93 -28.73
C THR A 80 -10.03 -11.01 -27.66
N PRO A 81 -11.13 -10.28 -27.92
CA PRO A 81 -11.84 -9.57 -26.86
C PRO A 81 -12.26 -10.61 -25.84
N SER A 82 -11.66 -10.55 -24.65
CA SER A 82 -11.95 -11.51 -23.60
C SER A 82 -13.44 -11.38 -23.24
N PRO A 83 -14.26 -12.44 -23.41
CA PRO A 83 -15.68 -12.35 -23.16
C PRO A 83 -15.90 -12.19 -21.66
N ARG A 84 -16.35 -11.00 -21.25
CA ARG A 84 -17.09 -10.72 -20.02
C ARG A 84 -16.64 -11.52 -18.79
N LEU A 85 -15.59 -11.05 -18.13
CA LEU A 85 -15.36 -11.32 -16.71
C LEU A 85 -16.09 -10.29 -15.82
N PHE A 86 -17.27 -9.83 -16.24
CA PHE A 86 -18.11 -8.90 -15.48
C PHE A 86 -19.34 -9.55 -14.81
N GLU A 87 -19.60 -10.85 -15.00
CA GLU A 87 -20.90 -11.42 -14.60
C GLU A 87 -20.87 -12.57 -13.57
N ARG A 88 -19.76 -12.81 -12.85
CA ARG A 88 -19.75 -13.86 -11.79
C ARG A 88 -19.42 -13.41 -10.36
N GLY A 89 -19.52 -12.11 -10.11
CA GLY A 89 -19.53 -11.53 -8.75
C GLY A 89 -20.84 -10.79 -8.41
N GLY A 90 -21.87 -10.90 -9.24
CA GLY A 90 -23.11 -10.16 -9.08
C GLY A 90 -24.04 -10.80 -8.06
N LEU A 91 -24.26 -10.11 -6.93
CA LEU A 91 -25.62 -9.94 -6.41
C LEU A 91 -25.82 -8.69 -5.52
N HIS A 92 -24.84 -7.78 -5.35
CA HIS A 92 -25.08 -6.59 -4.48
C HIS A 92 -24.55 -5.23 -4.94
N GLU A 93 -24.07 -5.08 -6.18
CA GLU A 93 -23.55 -3.79 -6.69
C GLU A 93 -24.51 -3.05 -7.66
N ARG A 94 -25.80 -3.39 -7.69
CA ARG A 94 -26.77 -2.76 -8.62
C ARG A 94 -27.14 -1.30 -8.35
N ASN A 95 -26.61 -0.64 -7.33
CA ASN A 95 -27.05 0.74 -6.98
C ASN A 95 -25.98 1.84 -7.06
N LEU A 96 -24.74 1.56 -7.48
CA LEU A 96 -23.69 2.60 -7.51
C LEU A 96 -22.86 2.64 -8.81
N GLN A 97 -23.28 1.94 -9.86
CA GLN A 97 -22.61 2.01 -11.17
C GLN A 97 -23.61 2.35 -12.27
N ALA A 98 -23.88 3.64 -12.39
CA ALA A 98 -24.28 4.26 -13.65
C ALA A 98 -23.14 5.20 -14.07
N GLU A 99 -22.53 4.86 -15.20
CA GLU A 99 -21.92 5.76 -16.18
C GLU A 99 -20.60 6.47 -15.81
N ALA A 100 -19.48 5.78 -16.08
CA ALA A 100 -18.32 6.44 -16.68
C ALA A 100 -18.38 6.18 -18.19
N PRO A 101 -18.31 7.20 -19.08
CA PRO A 101 -18.45 6.98 -20.50
C PRO A 101 -17.17 6.37 -21.06
N GLU A 102 -17.28 5.14 -21.58
CA GLU A 102 -16.36 4.64 -22.60
C GLU A 102 -16.43 5.58 -23.81
N GLN A 103 -15.28 5.86 -24.44
CA GLN A 103 -15.24 6.47 -25.76
C GLN A 103 -15.75 5.44 -26.78
N VAL A 104 -17.06 5.29 -26.84
CA VAL A 104 -17.74 4.48 -27.85
C VAL A 104 -17.76 5.29 -29.14
N GLN A 105 -17.11 4.78 -30.20
CA GLN A 105 -17.41 5.21 -31.55
C GLN A 105 -18.84 4.75 -31.86
N TYR A 106 -19.81 5.65 -31.74
CA TYR A 106 -21.18 5.39 -32.15
C TYR A 106 -21.24 5.28 -33.67
N THR A 107 -21.09 4.07 -34.21
CA THR A 107 -21.62 3.77 -35.54
C THR A 107 -23.13 3.69 -35.44
N GLN A 108 -23.83 4.37 -36.36
CA GLN A 108 -25.28 4.66 -36.43
C GLN A 108 -26.24 3.44 -36.33
N LYS A 109 -25.75 2.23 -36.07
CA LYS A 109 -26.54 0.99 -36.07
C LYS A 109 -27.10 0.54 -34.73
N ASP A 110 -26.63 1.08 -33.61
CA ASP A 110 -27.04 0.62 -32.28
C ASP A 110 -27.79 1.71 -31.50
N CYS A 111 -28.94 2.14 -32.04
CA CYS A 111 -29.91 2.91 -31.25
C CYS A 111 -30.84 1.92 -30.51
N PRO A 112 -30.88 1.91 -29.16
CA PRO A 112 -31.58 0.91 -28.37
C PRO A 112 -33.12 1.04 -28.38
N LEU A 113 -33.68 1.97 -29.15
CA LEU A 113 -35.11 2.21 -29.25
C LEU A 113 -35.61 1.85 -30.65
N PRO A 114 -36.50 0.84 -30.80
CA PRO A 114 -37.11 0.54 -32.08
C PRO A 114 -38.08 1.68 -32.46
N ASN A 115 -37.86 2.31 -33.62
CA ASN A 115 -38.62 3.44 -34.21
C ASN A 115 -38.43 4.85 -33.59
N CYS A 116 -37.21 5.23 -33.19
CA CYS A 116 -36.92 6.66 -33.02
C CYS A 116 -36.66 7.32 -34.38
N GLY A 117 -37.41 8.36 -34.72
CA GLY A 117 -37.12 9.19 -35.89
C GLY A 117 -35.77 9.91 -35.72
N GLU A 118 -35.04 10.11 -36.83
CA GLU A 118 -33.67 10.67 -36.82
C GLU A 118 -33.54 11.97 -36.00
N LEU A 119 -34.60 12.79 -35.95
CA LEU A 119 -34.61 14.07 -35.22
C LEU A 119 -34.58 13.93 -33.68
N GLU A 120 -35.17 12.86 -33.14
CA GLU A 120 -35.23 12.64 -31.68
C GLU A 120 -33.91 12.09 -31.13
N CYS A 121 -33.18 11.33 -31.95
CA CYS A 121 -31.86 10.82 -31.60
C CYS A 121 -30.81 11.94 -31.47
N ASP A 122 -30.81 12.91 -32.38
CA ASP A 122 -29.86 14.03 -32.34
C ASP A 122 -30.07 14.91 -31.10
N THR A 123 -31.34 15.11 -30.71
CA THR A 123 -31.69 15.89 -29.52
C THR A 123 -31.19 15.20 -28.25
N TYR A 124 -31.45 13.89 -28.11
CA TYR A 124 -30.98 13.11 -26.97
C TYR A 124 -29.44 13.06 -26.88
N ILE A 125 -28.74 12.86 -28.00
CA ILE A 125 -27.27 12.86 -28.03
C ILE A 125 -26.73 14.24 -27.61
N SER A 126 -27.35 15.33 -28.05
CA SER A 126 -26.95 16.68 -27.66
C SER A 126 -27.13 16.96 -26.17
N GLU A 127 -28.22 16.47 -25.55
CA GLU A 127 -28.46 16.61 -24.11
C GLU A 127 -27.47 15.80 -23.27
N VAL A 128 -27.20 14.55 -23.67
CA VAL A 128 -26.21 13.70 -23.00
C VAL A 128 -24.82 14.33 -23.10
N ARG A 129 -24.47 14.87 -24.27
CA ARG A 129 -23.20 15.60 -24.46
C ARG A 129 -23.13 16.82 -23.54
N GLN A 130 -24.16 17.64 -23.50
CA GLN A 130 -24.20 18.83 -22.65
C GLN A 130 -24.09 18.49 -21.17
N ARG A 131 -24.76 17.42 -20.70
CA ARG A 131 -24.64 16.94 -19.31
C ARG A 131 -23.23 16.42 -19.01
N SER A 132 -22.63 15.69 -19.95
CA SER A 132 -21.26 15.20 -19.78
C SER A 132 -20.26 16.35 -19.71
N GLU A 133 -20.43 17.39 -20.52
CA GLU A 133 -19.58 18.59 -20.52
C GLU A 133 -19.74 19.38 -19.22
N SER A 134 -20.95 19.52 -18.68
CA SER A 134 -21.15 20.19 -17.38
C SER A 134 -20.48 19.43 -16.22
N VAL A 135 -20.54 18.09 -16.23
CA VAL A 135 -19.88 17.28 -15.20
C VAL A 135 -18.36 17.41 -15.29
N ILE A 136 -17.80 17.41 -16.50
CA ILE A 136 -16.36 17.62 -16.72
C ILE A 136 -15.94 19.01 -16.23
N GLN A 137 -16.70 20.05 -16.53
CA GLN A 137 -16.42 21.41 -16.06
C GLN A 137 -16.48 21.52 -14.54
N ASP A 138 -17.43 20.86 -13.89
CA ASP A 138 -17.54 20.84 -12.42
C ASP A 138 -16.37 20.12 -11.77
N GLN A 139 -15.93 18.99 -12.36
CA GLN A 139 -14.73 18.28 -11.89
C GLN A 139 -13.47 19.12 -12.08
N GLN A 140 -13.31 19.81 -13.21
CA GLN A 140 -12.19 20.72 -13.46
C GLN A 140 -12.17 21.88 -12.45
N ARG A 141 -13.33 22.47 -12.12
CA ARG A 141 -13.45 23.50 -11.09
C ARG A 141 -13.01 22.99 -9.71
N LYS A 142 -13.40 21.77 -9.32
CA LYS A 142 -12.97 21.15 -8.06
C LYS A 142 -11.46 20.91 -8.02
N ILE A 143 -10.86 20.44 -9.12
CA ILE A 143 -9.41 20.22 -9.20
C ILE A 143 -8.66 21.54 -9.03
N LEU A 144 -9.10 22.61 -9.70
CA LEU A 144 -8.49 23.93 -9.57
C LEU A 144 -8.64 24.51 -8.15
N ALA A 145 -9.79 24.30 -7.50
CA ALA A 145 -10.00 24.73 -6.12
C ALA A 145 -9.05 24.01 -5.14
N LEU A 146 -8.92 22.68 -5.26
CA LEU A 146 -8.00 21.89 -4.43
C LEU A 146 -6.52 22.25 -4.69
N GLN A 147 -6.16 22.57 -5.93
CA GLN A 147 -4.82 23.06 -6.26
C GLN A 147 -4.55 24.41 -5.58
N ALA A 148 -5.50 25.34 -5.62
CA ALA A 148 -5.37 26.63 -4.94
C ALA A 148 -5.22 26.49 -3.42
N GLU A 149 -5.99 25.58 -2.78
CA GLU A 149 -5.84 25.27 -1.36
C GLU A 149 -4.46 24.68 -1.02
N THR A 150 -3.97 23.77 -1.88
CA THR A 150 -2.64 23.16 -1.70
C THR A 150 -1.54 24.20 -1.82
N ASP A 151 -1.64 25.11 -2.79
CA ASP A 151 -0.68 26.19 -2.98
C ASP A 151 -0.72 27.21 -1.83
N SER A 152 -1.92 27.51 -1.31
CA SER A 152 -2.09 28.35 -0.11
C SER A 152 -1.38 27.74 1.10
N CYS A 153 -1.66 26.47 1.42
CA CYS A 153 -1.04 25.76 2.53
C CYS A 153 0.49 25.68 2.38
N ARG A 154 0.97 25.45 1.15
CA ARG A 154 2.41 25.45 0.85
C ARG A 154 3.04 26.81 1.11
N SER A 155 2.37 27.90 0.75
CA SER A 155 2.85 29.26 0.99
C SER A 155 2.94 29.60 2.48
N GLU A 156 1.95 29.17 3.29
CA GLU A 156 1.95 29.34 4.74
C GLU A 156 3.10 28.57 5.41
N VAL A 157 3.37 27.34 4.96
CA VAL A 157 4.53 26.57 5.45
C VAL A 157 5.85 27.27 5.11
N HIS A 158 5.97 27.84 3.90
CA HIS A 158 7.16 28.59 3.51
C HIS A 158 7.32 29.89 4.33
N GLN A 159 6.22 30.60 4.61
CA GLN A 159 6.23 31.80 5.44
C GLN A 159 6.64 31.48 6.89
N ALA A 160 6.01 30.48 7.52
CA ALA A 160 6.37 30.03 8.87
C ALA A 160 7.83 29.58 8.98
N LYS A 161 8.36 28.95 7.93
CA LYS A 161 9.77 28.57 7.86
C LYS A 161 10.69 29.78 7.73
N SER A 162 10.30 30.82 7.00
CA SER A 162 11.10 32.05 6.86
C SER A 162 11.14 32.88 8.16
N GLU A 163 10.03 32.91 8.91
CA GLU A 163 9.92 33.60 10.20
C GLU A 163 10.78 32.90 11.29
N GLN A 164 10.88 31.57 11.26
CA GLN A 164 11.77 30.83 12.16
C GLN A 164 13.27 31.06 11.89
N VAL A 165 13.67 31.37 10.66
CA VAL A 165 15.09 31.65 10.35
C VAL A 165 15.47 33.09 10.75
N GLY A 166 14.50 34.02 10.81
CA GLY A 166 14.72 35.42 11.20
C GLY A 166 14.86 35.67 12.71
N ALA A 167 14.43 34.74 13.58
CA ALA A 167 14.45 34.92 15.03
C ALA A 167 15.75 34.44 15.72
N THR A 168 16.85 34.27 14.98
CA THR A 168 18.16 33.87 15.53
C THR A 168 19.07 35.07 15.80
N SER A 169 18.58 36.05 16.55
CA SER A 169 19.44 37.04 17.19
C SER A 169 18.80 37.54 18.47
N LEU A 170 19.19 36.96 19.62
CA LEU A 170 19.14 37.55 20.97
C LEU A 170 19.89 36.63 21.96
N PRO A 171 20.29 37.12 23.14
CA PRO A 171 21.68 37.40 23.50
C PRO A 171 22.35 36.24 24.26
N LYS A 172 23.67 36.36 24.36
CA LYS A 172 24.57 35.53 25.16
C LYS A 172 24.14 35.55 26.64
N ILE A 173 23.33 34.58 27.06
CA ILE A 173 23.03 34.30 28.48
C ILE A 173 23.92 33.14 28.92
N GLU A 174 24.62 33.39 30.02
CA GLU A 174 25.56 32.52 30.70
C GLU A 174 24.87 31.28 31.30
N PRO A 175 25.49 30.09 31.29
CA PRO A 175 24.80 28.85 31.60
C PRO A 175 24.81 28.57 33.10
N VAL A 176 23.69 28.84 33.79
CA VAL A 176 23.45 28.33 35.14
C VAL A 176 22.35 27.28 35.10
N ARG A 177 22.79 26.04 35.34
CA ARG A 177 22.03 24.87 35.81
C ARG A 177 20.66 24.64 35.16
N GLN A 178 20.62 23.75 34.17
CA GLN A 178 19.53 22.79 34.00
C GLN A 178 20.00 21.60 33.14
N LEU A 179 20.64 20.64 33.81
CA LEU A 179 20.63 19.24 33.39
C LEU A 179 19.20 18.73 33.59
N GLU A 180 18.57 18.18 32.53
CA GLU A 180 17.94 16.83 32.52
C GLU A 180 16.89 16.61 31.41
N VAL A 181 16.48 17.61 30.61
CA VAL A 181 15.47 17.35 29.54
C VAL A 181 16.08 17.25 28.14
N SER A 182 17.36 17.60 27.94
CA SER A 182 17.97 17.69 26.59
C SER A 182 18.66 16.42 26.07
N GLN A 183 18.57 15.29 26.78
CA GLN A 183 19.22 14.02 26.35
C GLN A 183 18.35 13.07 25.51
N ARG A 184 17.07 13.37 25.23
CA ARG A 184 16.20 12.48 24.42
C ARG A 184 15.92 12.92 22.98
N VAL A 185 16.49 14.02 22.49
CA VAL A 185 16.23 14.49 21.10
C VAL A 185 17.48 14.42 20.19
N LYS A 186 18.65 14.02 20.71
CA LYS A 186 19.91 14.02 19.92
C LYS A 186 20.23 12.74 19.13
N THR A 187 19.33 11.76 19.04
CA THR A 187 19.60 10.50 18.30
C THR A 187 18.74 10.26 17.06
N ALA A 188 17.94 11.22 16.60
CA ALA A 188 17.08 11.03 15.42
C ALA A 188 17.11 12.18 14.42
N VAL A 189 18.28 12.77 14.15
CA VAL A 189 18.48 13.58 12.94
C VAL A 189 19.83 13.21 12.34
N ARG A 190 19.82 12.34 11.33
CA ARG A 190 20.99 12.14 10.48
C ARG A 190 21.23 13.44 9.70
N PRO A 191 22.47 13.93 9.61
CA PRO A 191 22.77 15.02 8.69
C PRO A 191 22.47 14.57 7.26
N VAL A 192 21.56 15.27 6.60
CA VAL A 192 21.43 15.21 5.14
C VAL A 192 22.74 15.80 4.60
N PRO A 193 23.51 15.07 3.78
CA PRO A 193 24.71 15.65 3.17
C PRO A 193 24.28 16.86 2.34
N ALA A 194 24.98 17.98 2.54
CA ALA A 194 24.73 19.23 1.87
C ALA A 194 24.80 19.06 0.33
N ILE A 195 23.64 18.94 -0.30
CA ILE A 195 23.44 19.12 -1.74
C ILE A 195 22.74 20.47 -1.94
N GLU A 196 23.23 21.52 -1.29
CA GLU A 196 22.77 22.88 -1.57
C GLU A 196 23.98 23.82 -1.55
N ARG A 197 24.50 24.06 -2.76
CA ARG A 197 25.08 25.32 -3.24
C ARG A 197 25.62 25.09 -4.65
N LYS A 198 24.73 25.12 -5.64
CA LYS A 198 25.04 25.34 -7.07
C LYS A 198 23.77 25.52 -7.95
N PHE A 199 22.68 26.04 -7.39
CA PHE A 199 21.45 26.33 -8.16
C PHE A 199 21.11 27.82 -8.27
N GLU A 200 22.04 28.72 -7.93
CA GLU A 200 21.96 30.13 -8.31
C GLU A 200 22.57 30.31 -9.69
N GLY A 201 21.73 30.25 -10.73
CA GLY A 201 22.18 30.52 -12.10
C GLY A 201 21.37 29.91 -13.24
N TYR A 202 20.26 29.19 -12.99
CA TYR A 202 19.43 28.69 -14.08
C TYR A 202 18.52 29.80 -14.64
N ARG A 203 19.12 30.65 -15.49
CA ARG A 203 18.35 31.44 -16.46
C ARG A 203 17.61 30.48 -17.40
N LYS A 204 16.31 30.68 -17.49
CA LYS A 204 15.39 30.07 -18.46
C LYS A 204 15.96 30.28 -19.88
N GLY A 205 16.55 29.26 -20.50
CA GLY A 205 16.94 29.36 -21.91
C GLY A 205 18.07 28.48 -22.46
N ASP A 206 18.92 27.85 -21.64
CA ASP A 206 20.09 27.12 -22.18
C ASP A 206 19.78 25.63 -22.49
N PRO A 207 19.77 25.18 -23.77
CA PRO A 207 19.54 23.79 -24.13
C PRO A 207 20.66 22.82 -23.69
N ARG A 208 21.81 23.34 -23.20
CA ARG A 208 22.89 22.53 -22.62
C ARG A 208 22.63 22.08 -21.18
N ALA A 209 21.66 22.68 -20.49
CA ALA A 209 21.26 22.31 -19.12
C ALA A 209 20.52 20.97 -19.02
N SER A 210 19.85 20.52 -20.08
CA SER A 210 19.01 19.31 -20.04
C SER A 210 19.83 18.02 -19.92
N LEU A 211 21.04 17.98 -20.50
CA LEU A 211 21.93 16.81 -20.50
C LEU A 211 22.46 16.45 -19.09
N ASN A 212 22.62 17.43 -18.19
CA ASN A 212 23.06 17.18 -16.81
C ASN A 212 21.94 16.66 -15.90
N SER A 213 20.68 16.98 -16.20
CA SER A 213 19.54 16.53 -15.39
C SER A 213 19.33 15.00 -15.45
N GLN A 214 19.59 14.39 -16.59
CA GLN A 214 19.45 12.95 -16.79
C GLN A 214 20.54 12.15 -16.06
N GLY A 215 21.76 12.69 -15.97
CA GLY A 215 22.85 12.13 -15.17
C GLY A 215 22.56 12.16 -13.67
N LEU A 216 22.04 13.28 -13.17
CA LEU A 216 21.63 13.42 -11.77
C LEU A 216 20.48 12.47 -11.39
N MET A 217 19.50 12.28 -12.28
CA MET A 217 18.42 11.31 -12.09
C MET A 217 18.95 9.87 -12.02
N LYS A 218 19.89 9.49 -12.90
CA LYS A 218 20.53 8.16 -12.85
C LYS A 218 21.32 7.96 -11.55
N GLN A 219 22.01 9.00 -11.07
CA GLN A 219 22.77 8.93 -9.82
C GLN A 219 21.85 8.80 -8.59
N ALA A 220 20.73 9.53 -8.55
CA ALA A 220 19.71 9.42 -7.52
C ALA A 220 19.04 8.03 -7.53
N GLN A 221 18.73 7.49 -8.71
CA GLN A 221 18.18 6.14 -8.87
C GLN A 221 19.16 5.07 -8.39
N GLY A 222 20.47 5.23 -8.66
CA GLY A 222 21.51 4.32 -8.18
C GLY A 222 21.59 4.26 -6.66
N GLY A 223 21.55 5.41 -5.98
CA GLY A 223 21.56 5.48 -4.52
C GLY A 223 20.32 4.85 -3.87
N PHE A 224 19.14 5.06 -4.47
CA PHE A 224 17.90 4.43 -4.02
C PHE A 224 17.97 2.89 -4.13
N LEU A 225 18.37 2.36 -5.29
CA LEU A 225 18.46 0.91 -5.50
C LEU A 225 19.46 0.23 -4.55
N LEU A 226 20.56 0.88 -4.20
CA LEU A 226 21.53 0.34 -3.23
C LEU A 226 20.91 0.10 -1.86
N LYS A 227 20.16 1.09 -1.33
CA LYS A 227 19.47 0.96 -0.04
C LYS A 227 18.38 -0.10 -0.09
N GLU A 228 17.58 -0.10 -1.15
CA GLU A 228 16.49 -1.06 -1.35
C GLU A 228 17.01 -2.49 -1.50
N ARG A 229 18.12 -2.71 -2.22
CA ARG A 229 18.77 -4.03 -2.31
C ARG A 229 19.16 -4.55 -0.93
N GLU A 230 19.71 -3.72 -0.05
CA GLU A 230 20.07 -4.16 1.31
C GLU A 230 18.84 -4.55 2.13
N THR A 231 17.74 -3.79 2.03
CA THR A 231 16.45 -4.15 2.64
C THR A 231 15.96 -5.52 2.17
N LEU A 232 16.05 -5.77 0.86
CA LEU A 232 15.66 -7.04 0.26
C LEU A 232 16.57 -8.20 0.67
N ARG A 233 17.89 -7.99 0.76
CA ARG A 233 18.84 -8.99 1.31
C ARG A 233 18.45 -9.37 2.73
N ASN A 234 18.20 -8.38 3.59
CA ASN A 234 17.79 -8.62 4.98
C ASN A 234 16.46 -9.38 5.06
N THR A 235 15.53 -9.09 4.16
CA THR A 235 14.25 -9.81 4.06
C THR A 235 14.48 -11.28 3.72
N PHE A 236 15.31 -11.59 2.71
CA PHE A 236 15.62 -12.98 2.36
C PHE A 236 16.40 -13.72 3.45
N ARG A 237 17.36 -13.07 4.12
CA ARG A 237 18.05 -13.64 5.30
C ARG A 237 17.06 -14.02 6.41
N ASN A 238 16.10 -13.15 6.70
CA ASN A 238 15.03 -13.42 7.67
C ASN A 238 14.15 -14.61 7.24
N ILE A 239 13.77 -14.69 5.95
CA ILE A 239 13.00 -15.82 5.42
C ILE A 239 13.77 -17.14 5.60
N ILE A 240 15.09 -17.16 5.36
CA ILE A 240 15.94 -18.35 5.56
C ILE A 240 15.93 -18.77 7.04
N GLN A 241 16.14 -17.84 7.96
CA GLN A 241 16.11 -18.11 9.41
C GLN A 241 14.74 -18.65 9.87
N LEU A 242 13.65 -18.05 9.38
CA LEU A 242 12.30 -18.53 9.68
C LEU A 242 12.02 -19.91 9.11
N ARG A 243 12.55 -20.23 7.91
CA ARG A 243 12.46 -21.58 7.34
C ARG A 243 13.18 -22.59 8.20
N GLU A 244 14.40 -22.31 8.66
CA GLU A 244 15.14 -23.20 9.58
C GLU A 244 14.39 -23.42 10.91
N LYS A 245 13.78 -22.35 11.44
CA LYS A 245 12.91 -22.44 12.62
C LYS A 245 11.68 -23.31 12.34
N ARG A 246 11.04 -23.15 11.19
CA ARG A 246 9.91 -23.99 10.77
C ARG A 246 10.33 -25.46 10.67
N ASP A 247 11.47 -25.74 10.05
CA ASP A 247 11.94 -27.11 9.82
C ASP A 247 12.33 -27.81 11.14
N SER A 248 12.91 -27.07 12.09
CA SER A 248 13.17 -27.59 13.45
C SER A 248 11.88 -27.85 14.24
N LEU A 249 10.87 -26.98 14.12
CA LEU A 249 9.55 -27.22 14.71
C LEU A 249 8.89 -28.48 14.14
N PHE A 250 8.96 -28.69 12.82
CA PHE A 250 8.43 -29.92 12.22
C PHE A 250 9.19 -31.17 12.67
N LYS A 251 10.53 -31.13 12.75
CA LYS A 251 11.32 -32.27 13.26
C LYS A 251 10.89 -32.66 14.67
N ASN A 252 10.61 -31.68 15.53
CA ASN A 252 10.13 -31.93 16.89
C ASN A 252 8.67 -32.41 16.94
N PHE A 253 7.88 -32.18 15.87
CA PHE A 253 6.47 -32.55 15.79
C PHE A 253 6.23 -33.90 15.09
N GLN A 254 7.23 -34.46 14.40
CA GLN A 254 7.17 -35.83 13.86
C GLN A 254 7.19 -36.85 15.02
N SER A 255 6.10 -36.90 15.80
CA SER A 255 5.69 -38.10 16.52
C SER A 255 5.03 -39.06 15.53
N ASP A 256 5.08 -40.35 15.82
CA ASP A 256 4.74 -41.44 14.89
C ASP A 256 3.32 -41.39 14.28
N ALA A 257 2.44 -40.53 14.80
CA ALA A 257 1.03 -40.46 14.39
C ALA A 257 0.76 -39.61 13.14
N LEU A 258 1.61 -38.65 12.75
CA LEU A 258 1.31 -37.70 11.66
C LEU A 258 2.51 -37.48 10.74
N LYS A 259 2.56 -38.24 9.63
CA LYS A 259 3.49 -38.01 8.51
C LYS A 259 3.04 -36.80 7.68
N ILE A 260 3.20 -35.59 8.21
CA ILE A 260 3.00 -34.36 7.43
C ILE A 260 4.22 -34.16 6.54
N SER A 261 4.02 -34.23 5.22
CA SER A 261 5.07 -33.95 4.23
C SER A 261 5.42 -32.47 4.27
N GLN A 262 6.68 -32.15 4.57
CA GLN A 262 7.18 -30.78 4.57
C GLN A 262 7.26 -30.27 3.13
N SER A 263 6.37 -29.35 2.76
CA SER A 263 6.49 -28.69 1.45
C SER A 263 7.76 -27.82 1.42
N LYS A 264 8.51 -27.93 0.31
CA LYS A 264 9.68 -27.07 0.07
C LYS A 264 9.20 -25.62 -0.05
N ILE A 265 9.87 -24.70 0.66
CA ILE A 265 9.65 -23.26 0.50
C ILE A 265 10.41 -22.81 -0.73
N VAL A 266 9.70 -22.78 -1.85
CA VAL A 266 10.19 -22.30 -3.15
C VAL A 266 9.24 -21.24 -3.69
N ALA A 267 9.79 -20.31 -4.46
CA ALA A 267 9.00 -19.35 -5.22
C ALA A 267 8.24 -20.05 -6.36
N SER A 268 7.36 -19.32 -7.03
CA SER A 268 6.58 -19.83 -8.16
C SER A 268 7.45 -20.29 -9.33
N ASP A 269 8.63 -19.70 -9.49
CA ASP A 269 9.66 -20.10 -10.47
C ASP A 269 10.54 -21.27 -9.99
N GLY A 270 10.21 -21.89 -8.85
CA GLY A 270 10.93 -23.03 -8.28
C GLY A 270 12.21 -22.65 -7.51
N LYS A 271 12.55 -21.36 -7.41
CA LYS A 271 13.80 -20.92 -6.75
C LYS A 271 13.69 -20.94 -5.24
N THR A 272 14.77 -21.33 -4.57
CA THR A 272 14.87 -21.28 -3.10
C THR A 272 15.23 -19.86 -2.62
N PRO A 273 14.92 -19.50 -1.35
CA PRO A 273 15.33 -18.22 -0.76
C PRO A 273 16.83 -17.92 -0.90
N GLU A 274 17.71 -18.93 -0.84
CA GLU A 274 19.16 -18.78 -1.03
C GLU A 274 19.53 -18.40 -2.45
N GLN A 275 18.89 -19.03 -3.44
CA GLN A 275 19.10 -18.70 -4.84
C GLN A 275 18.63 -17.27 -5.12
N LEU A 276 17.46 -16.91 -4.59
CA LEU A 276 16.90 -15.56 -4.70
C LEU A 276 17.80 -14.53 -4.02
N LEU A 277 18.39 -14.85 -2.87
CA LEU A 277 19.33 -13.97 -2.17
C LEU A 277 20.57 -13.67 -3.02
N LYS A 278 21.14 -14.68 -3.70
CA LYS A 278 22.28 -14.49 -4.62
C LYS A 278 21.91 -13.61 -5.83
N GLU A 279 20.66 -13.69 -6.29
CA GLU A 279 20.15 -12.89 -7.42
C GLU A 279 19.89 -11.42 -7.06
N VAL A 280 19.84 -11.05 -5.75
CA VAL A 280 19.62 -9.65 -5.32
C VAL A 280 20.73 -8.72 -5.81
N ASP A 281 21.96 -9.21 -5.92
CA ASP A 281 23.11 -8.40 -6.34
C ASP A 281 23.02 -8.00 -7.82
N GLY A 282 22.32 -8.80 -8.64
CA GLY A 282 22.10 -8.55 -10.06
C GLY A 282 20.94 -7.59 -10.39
N ILE A 283 20.22 -7.04 -9.41
CA ILE A 283 19.02 -6.21 -9.64
C ILE A 283 19.41 -4.80 -10.11
N THR A 284 19.46 -4.54 -11.40
CA THR A 284 19.86 -3.22 -11.94
C THR A 284 18.71 -2.24 -12.09
N THR A 285 17.46 -2.70 -12.04
CA THR A 285 16.28 -1.87 -12.30
C THR A 285 15.25 -1.91 -11.17
N VAL A 286 14.45 -0.85 -11.05
CA VAL A 286 13.34 -0.75 -10.07
C VAL A 286 12.28 -1.84 -10.31
N ASN A 287 12.02 -2.19 -11.56
CA ASN A 287 11.04 -3.24 -11.89
C ASN A 287 11.49 -4.62 -11.42
N GLN A 288 12.78 -4.95 -11.60
CA GLN A 288 13.36 -6.17 -11.05
C GLN A 288 13.29 -6.18 -9.51
N TYR A 289 13.57 -5.05 -8.86
CA TYR A 289 13.43 -4.92 -7.41
C TYR A 289 12.01 -5.23 -6.95
N ARG A 290 11.00 -4.56 -7.51
CA ARG A 290 9.59 -4.76 -7.15
C ARG A 290 9.12 -6.19 -7.41
N ALA A 291 9.57 -6.81 -8.50
CA ALA A 291 9.27 -8.21 -8.77
C ALA A 291 9.82 -9.13 -7.66
N ARG A 292 11.07 -8.91 -7.23
CA ARG A 292 11.69 -9.70 -6.15
C ARG A 292 11.09 -9.42 -4.78
N GLU A 293 10.71 -8.18 -4.51
CA GLU A 293 10.03 -7.79 -3.27
C GLU A 293 8.69 -8.53 -3.12
N ARG A 294 7.88 -8.62 -4.19
CA ARG A 294 6.63 -9.39 -4.20
C ARG A 294 6.87 -10.88 -3.89
N VAL A 295 7.88 -11.47 -4.51
CA VAL A 295 8.27 -12.87 -4.23
C VAL A 295 8.71 -13.04 -2.77
N ALA A 296 9.51 -12.12 -2.24
CA ALA A 296 9.96 -12.15 -0.85
C ALA A 296 8.77 -12.06 0.13
N LYS A 297 7.81 -11.15 -0.12
CA LYS A 297 6.59 -11.01 0.68
C LYS A 297 5.74 -12.29 0.67
N ALA A 298 5.53 -12.89 -0.50
CA ALA A 298 4.77 -14.14 -0.63
C ALA A 298 5.43 -15.30 0.13
N LEU A 299 6.76 -15.46 -0.01
CA LEU A 299 7.52 -16.48 0.73
C LEU A 299 7.47 -16.26 2.24
N LEU A 300 7.63 -15.01 2.69
CA LEU A 300 7.56 -14.66 4.11
C LEU A 300 6.20 -15.01 4.71
N MET A 301 5.11 -14.66 4.01
CA MET A 301 3.75 -14.98 4.45
C MET A 301 3.53 -16.49 4.54
N ARG A 302 4.00 -17.26 3.55
CA ARG A 302 3.91 -18.72 3.55
C ARG A 302 4.65 -19.33 4.74
N VAL A 303 5.91 -18.94 4.98
CA VAL A 303 6.69 -19.46 6.11
C VAL A 303 6.05 -19.11 7.46
N LYS A 304 5.56 -17.88 7.63
CA LYS A 304 4.86 -17.48 8.86
C LYS A 304 3.57 -18.28 9.07
N SER A 305 2.82 -18.53 8.00
CA SER A 305 1.60 -19.34 8.05
C SER A 305 1.91 -20.78 8.48
N ASP A 306 2.93 -21.41 7.88
CA ASP A 306 3.38 -22.75 8.26
C ASP A 306 3.76 -22.82 9.75
N ILE A 307 4.57 -21.87 10.23
CA ILE A 307 4.97 -21.81 11.65
C ILE A 307 3.74 -21.67 12.56
N ALA A 308 2.80 -20.78 12.22
CA ALA A 308 1.60 -20.57 13.00
C ALA A 308 0.72 -21.83 13.04
N LEU A 309 0.61 -22.56 11.93
CA LEU A 309 -0.10 -23.83 11.86
C LEU A 309 0.53 -24.88 12.78
N ILE A 310 1.85 -25.09 12.71
CA ILE A 310 2.56 -26.05 13.57
C ILE A 310 2.38 -25.69 15.05
N GLN A 311 2.45 -24.41 15.38
CA GLN A 311 2.25 -23.94 16.76
C GLN A 311 0.82 -24.18 17.27
N ARG A 312 -0.18 -24.09 16.40
CA ARG A 312 -1.57 -24.44 16.74
C ARG A 312 -1.74 -25.93 16.96
N LEU A 313 -1.13 -26.77 16.11
CA LEU A 313 -1.19 -28.23 16.23
C LEU A 313 -0.46 -28.76 17.48
N LYS A 314 0.47 -27.99 18.05
CA LYS A 314 1.17 -28.33 19.30
C LYS A 314 0.32 -28.10 20.56
N LYS A 315 -0.71 -27.26 20.50
CA LYS A 315 -1.62 -27.00 21.63
C LYS A 315 -2.64 -28.11 21.75
#